data_AF-A0A4R6RAE6-F1
#
_entry.id   AF-A0A4R6RAE6-F1
#
_cell.length_a   1.000
_cell.length_b   1.000
_cell.length_c   1.000
_cell.angle_alpha   90.00
_cell.angle_beta   90.00
_cell.angle_gamma   90.00
#
_symmetry.space_group_name_H-M   'P 1'
#
loop_
_entity.id
_entity.type
_entity.pdbx_description
1 polymer ?
#
loop_
_entity_poly.entity_id
_entity_poly.type
_entity_poly.pdbx_seq_one_letter_code
_entity_poly.pdbx_strand_id
1 'polypeptide(L)'
;MAWLNKHPHSVRSAPGLEWALWRRLPRILAVGTALPLLVLGASWALSPDAPDGARDPASLRLEFIMIGIVVLHWTLVLTAAIGCAIVILMKGPTYTADSYPMPDADRPQP
;
A
#
# COMPACT_ATOMS: atom_id res chain seq x y z
N MET A 1 -22.66 -7.05 -7.97
CA MET A 1 -22.37 -8.27 -7.17
C MET A 1 -22.09 -7.84 -5.74
N ALA A 2 -22.78 -8.41 -4.75
CA ALA A 2 -22.45 -8.21 -3.35
C ALA A 2 -21.39 -9.26 -2.96
N TRP A 3 -20.12 -8.84 -2.91
CA TRP A 3 -19.01 -9.77 -2.63
C TRP A 3 -18.89 -10.10 -1.13
N LEU A 4 -19.54 -9.33 -0.25
CA LEU A 4 -19.48 -9.48 1.21
C LEU A 4 -20.84 -9.15 1.83
N ASN A 5 -21.58 -10.17 2.27
CA ASN A 5 -22.87 -10.00 2.96
C ASN A 5 -22.65 -9.77 4.45
N LYS A 6 -23.10 -8.62 4.96
CA LYS A 6 -22.90 -8.25 6.37
C LYS A 6 -23.94 -8.95 7.26
N HIS A 7 -23.48 -9.58 8.34
CA HIS A 7 -24.38 -10.20 9.31
C HIS A 7 -25.16 -9.13 10.11
N PRO A 8 -26.47 -9.29 10.33
CA PRO A 8 -27.31 -8.28 11.01
C PRO A 8 -26.85 -7.96 12.45
N HIS A 9 -26.25 -8.92 13.15
CA HIS A 9 -25.74 -8.74 14.52
C HIS A 9 -24.24 -8.42 14.62
N SER A 10 -23.63 -7.82 13.58
CA SER A 10 -22.19 -7.50 13.62
C SER A 10 -21.87 -6.40 14.65
N VAL A 11 -20.96 -6.67 15.58
CA VAL A 11 -20.40 -5.66 16.49
C VAL A 11 -19.20 -4.99 15.81
N ARG A 12 -19.08 -3.66 15.88
CA ARG A 12 -17.91 -2.93 15.37
C ARG A 12 -16.86 -2.75 16.46
N SER A 13 -15.63 -3.14 16.15
CA SER A 13 -14.46 -2.80 16.94
C SER A 13 -14.05 -1.34 16.72
N ALA A 14 -13.48 -0.69 17.75
CA ALA A 14 -13.05 0.71 17.66
C ALA A 14 -11.93 0.89 16.62
N PRO A 15 -11.93 1.99 15.84
CA PRO A 15 -10.90 2.25 14.84
C PRO A 15 -9.55 2.54 15.50
N GLY A 16 -8.51 1.80 15.12
CA GLY A 16 -7.15 1.94 15.63
C GLY A 16 -6.20 2.71 14.71
N LEU A 17 -4.90 2.49 14.90
CA LEU A 17 -3.82 3.11 14.14
C LEU A 17 -3.90 2.80 12.63
N GLU A 18 -4.47 1.65 12.26
CA GLU A 18 -4.68 1.26 10.86
C GLU A 18 -5.48 2.30 10.07
N TRP A 19 -6.52 2.89 10.68
CA TRP A 19 -7.38 3.87 10.02
C TRP A 19 -6.74 5.26 9.96
N ALA A 20 -5.88 5.58 10.92
CA ALA A 20 -5.08 6.80 10.88
C ALA A 20 -4.01 6.70 9.79
N LEU A 21 -3.32 5.56 9.70
CA LEU A 21 -2.27 5.31 8.71
C LEU A 21 -2.86 5.20 7.30
N TRP A 22 -3.98 4.48 7.12
CA TRP A 22 -4.68 4.36 5.83
C TRP A 22 -5.07 5.72 5.23
N ARG A 23 -5.53 6.67 6.06
CA ARG A 23 -5.85 8.03 5.60
C ARG A 23 -4.62 8.88 5.27
N ARG A 24 -3.47 8.58 5.89
CA ARG A 24 -2.21 9.34 5.70
C ARG A 24 -1.34 8.76 4.60
N LEU A 25 -1.48 7.48 4.30
CA LEU A 25 -0.79 6.74 3.25
C LEU A 25 -0.70 7.47 1.89
N PRO A 26 -1.78 8.00 1.30
CA PRO A 26 -1.69 8.72 0.02
C PRO A 26 -0.85 10.01 0.13
N ARG A 27 -0.88 10.70 1.27
CA ARG A 27 -0.03 11.88 1.50
C ARG A 27 1.43 11.47 1.67
N ILE A 28 1.70 10.37 2.38
CA ILE A 28 3.06 9.83 2.55
C ILE A 28 3.63 9.41 1.19
N LEU A 29 2.84 8.79 0.32
CA LEU A 29 3.23 8.48 -1.05
C LEU A 29 3.56 9.76 -1.82
N ALA A 30 2.67 10.76 -1.80
CA ALA A 30 2.88 12.02 -2.52
C ALA A 30 4.14 12.78 -2.04
N VAL A 31 4.32 12.93 -0.73
CA VAL A 31 5.46 13.67 -0.17
C VAL A 31 6.77 12.91 -0.40
N GLY A 32 6.78 11.60 -0.16
CA GLY A 32 7.99 10.78 -0.33
C GLY A 32 8.42 10.57 -1.78
N THR A 33 7.53 10.83 -2.75
CA THR A 33 7.85 10.80 -4.19
C THR A 33 8.21 12.18 -4.74
N ALA A 34 7.59 13.23 -4.22
CA ALA A 34 7.88 14.60 -4.64
C ALA A 34 9.34 14.97 -4.40
N LEU A 35 9.92 14.61 -3.25
CA LEU A 35 11.30 14.98 -2.93
C LEU A 35 12.31 14.33 -3.92
N PRO A 36 12.26 13.02 -4.21
CA PRO A 36 13.13 12.45 -5.23
C PRO A 36 12.93 13.01 -6.64
N LEU A 37 11.69 13.29 -7.03
CA LEU A 37 11.39 13.88 -8.33
C LEU A 37 11.94 15.30 -8.47
N LEU A 38 11.91 16.10 -7.39
CA LEU A 38 12.53 17.43 -7.39
C LEU A 38 14.05 17.34 -7.58
N VAL A 39 14.70 16.38 -6.92
CA VAL A 39 16.15 16.16 -7.08
C VAL A 39 16.50 15.70 -8.50
N LEU A 40 15.71 14.79 -9.09
CA LEU A 40 15.83 14.37 -10.49
C LEU A 40 15.62 15.54 -11.47
N GLY A 41 14.61 16.38 -11.22
CA GLY A 41 14.36 17.57 -12.03
C GLY A 41 15.49 18.59 -11.94
N ALA A 42 16.03 18.80 -10.73
CA ALA A 42 17.18 19.66 -10.52
C ALA A 42 18.45 19.10 -11.18
N SER A 43 18.72 17.80 -11.04
CA SER A 43 19.89 17.19 -11.71
C SER A 43 19.79 17.31 -13.22
N TRP A 44 18.59 17.16 -13.78
CA TRP A 44 18.36 17.32 -15.21
C TRP A 44 18.52 18.77 -15.68
N ALA A 45 18.00 19.75 -14.94
CA ALA A 45 18.05 21.16 -15.31
C ALA A 45 19.44 21.80 -15.12
N LEU A 46 20.23 21.34 -14.14
CA LEU A 46 21.54 21.90 -13.84
C LEU A 46 22.70 21.16 -14.54
N SER A 47 22.44 20.03 -15.20
CA SER A 47 23.49 19.30 -15.95
C SER A 47 23.70 19.95 -17.31
N PRO A 48 24.87 20.57 -17.58
CA PRO A 48 25.17 21.11 -18.90
C PRO A 48 25.30 19.98 -19.92
N ASP A 49 24.76 20.18 -21.12
CA ASP A 49 24.91 19.23 -22.23
C ASP A 49 26.39 19.13 -22.60
N ALA A 50 26.92 17.90 -22.57
CA ALA A 50 28.25 17.64 -23.10
C ALA A 50 28.22 17.72 -24.64
N PRO A 51 29.29 18.23 -25.28
CA PRO A 51 29.33 18.43 -26.74
C PRO A 51 29.25 17.13 -27.56
N ASP A 52 29.47 15.97 -26.93
CA ASP A 52 29.32 14.62 -27.49
C ASP A 52 27.98 13.95 -27.12
N GLY A 53 27.11 14.64 -26.37
CA GLY A 53 25.86 14.11 -25.83
C GLY A 53 26.06 13.13 -24.66
N ALA A 54 27.28 12.95 -24.16
CA ALA A 54 27.56 12.05 -23.04
C ALA A 54 27.17 12.71 -21.71
N ARG A 55 26.32 12.06 -20.92
CA ARG A 55 26.03 12.52 -19.55
C ARG A 55 27.18 12.17 -18.61
N ASP A 56 27.44 13.06 -17.66
CA ASP A 56 28.38 12.82 -16.58
C ASP A 56 28.00 11.53 -15.82
N PRO A 57 28.92 10.55 -15.70
CA PRO A 57 28.67 9.32 -14.93
C PRO A 57 28.27 9.57 -13.47
N ALA A 58 28.66 10.70 -12.86
CA ALA A 58 28.22 11.07 -11.51
C ALA A 58 26.73 11.39 -11.46
N SER A 59 26.23 12.17 -12.44
CA SER A 59 24.80 12.51 -12.57
C SER A 59 23.96 11.26 -12.84
N LEU A 60 24.40 10.39 -13.75
CA LEU A 60 23.71 9.13 -14.03
C LEU A 60 23.60 8.24 -12.78
N ARG A 61 24.68 8.13 -11.99
CA ARG A 61 24.65 7.37 -10.73
C ARG A 61 23.63 7.93 -9.76
N LEU A 62 23.58 9.25 -9.60
CA LEU A 62 22.58 9.92 -8.75
C LEU A 62 21.16 9.62 -9.23
N GLU A 63 20.90 9.77 -10.54
CA GLU A 63 19.59 9.50 -11.15
C GLU A 63 19.13 8.06 -10.87
N PHE A 64 20.00 7.07 -11.06
CA PHE A 64 19.66 5.67 -10.78
C PHE A 64 19.38 5.40 -9.29
N ILE A 65 20.15 6.00 -8.38
CA ILE A 65 19.91 5.89 -6.94
C ILE A 65 18.54 6.49 -6.59
N MET A 66 18.22 7.67 -7.12
CA MET A 66 16.96 8.35 -6.87
C MET A 66 15.76 7.56 -7.41
N ILE A 67 15.88 6.99 -8.61
CA ILE A 67 14.86 6.07 -9.16
C ILE A 67 14.69 4.85 -8.23
N GLY A 68 15.80 4.26 -7.77
CA GLY A 68 15.77 3.15 -6.82
C GLY A 68 15.04 3.49 -5.52
N ILE A 69 15.28 4.68 -4.96
CA ILE A 69 14.59 5.18 -3.76
C ILE A 69 13.08 5.34 -4.01
N VAL A 70 12.67 5.84 -5.18
CA VAL A 70 11.25 5.97 -5.53
C VAL A 70 10.57 4.60 -5.58
N VAL A 71 11.19 3.63 -6.25
CA VAL A 71 10.66 2.26 -6.35
C VAL A 71 10.59 1.60 -4.96
N LEU A 72 11.64 1.76 -4.14
CA LEU A 72 11.65 1.28 -2.76
C LEU A 72 10.53 1.92 -1.93
N HIS A 73 10.34 3.23 -2.04
CA HIS A 73 9.27 3.94 -1.32
C HIS A 73 7.88 3.45 -1.73
N TRP A 74 7.64 3.26 -3.04
CA TRP A 74 6.36 2.72 -3.53
C TRP A 74 6.09 1.31 -3.00
N THR A 75 7.09 0.44 -3.00
CA THR A 75 6.93 -0.93 -2.49
C THR A 75 6.66 -0.94 -0.98
N LEU A 76 7.33 -0.09 -0.19
CA LEU A 76 7.08 0.07 1.24
C LEU A 76 5.66 0.59 1.53
N VAL A 77 5.23 1.63 0.81
CA VAL A 77 3.87 2.20 0.93
C VAL A 77 2.81 1.16 0.56
N LEU A 78 3.00 0.42 -0.54
CA LEU A 78 2.10 -0.64 -0.96
C LEU A 78 2.01 -1.74 0.11
N THR A 79 3.15 -2.18 0.64
CA THR A 79 3.20 -3.19 1.71
C THR A 79 2.44 -2.72 2.95
N ALA A 80 2.65 -1.47 3.38
CA ALA A 80 1.93 -0.88 4.51
C ALA A 80 0.43 -0.75 4.24
N ALA A 81 0.04 -0.40 3.01
CA ALA A 81 -1.36 -0.34 2.60
C ALA A 81 -2.03 -1.73 2.69
N ILE A 82 -1.38 -2.77 2.17
CA ILE A 82 -1.87 -4.16 2.28
C ILE A 82 -2.04 -4.54 3.76
N GLY A 83 -1.03 -4.28 4.61
CA GLY A 83 -1.12 -4.53 6.05
C GLY A 83 -2.30 -3.82 6.72
N CYS A 84 -2.51 -2.53 6.41
CA CYS A 84 -3.66 -1.78 6.92
C CYS A 84 -4.99 -2.37 6.44
N ALA A 85 -5.09 -2.73 5.16
CA ALA A 85 -6.30 -3.32 4.58
C ALA A 85 -6.64 -4.66 5.26
N ILE A 86 -5.64 -5.50 5.54
CA ILE A 86 -5.80 -6.74 6.30
C ILE A 86 -6.35 -6.46 7.69
N VAL A 87 -5.76 -5.53 8.45
CA VAL A 87 -6.24 -5.21 9.81
C VAL A 87 -7.65 -4.64 9.79
N ILE A 88 -7.99 -3.80 8.81
CA ILE A 88 -9.35 -3.27 8.62
C ILE A 88 -10.33 -4.41 8.30
N LEU A 89 -9.93 -5.40 7.50
CA LEU A 89 -10.74 -6.57 7.18
C LEU A 89 -10.94 -7.45 8.42
N MET A 90 -9.88 -7.74 9.17
CA MET A 90 -9.92 -8.56 10.39
C MET A 90 -10.75 -7.92 11.51
N LYS A 91 -10.69 -6.59 11.65
CA LYS A 91 -11.52 -5.82 12.60
C LYS A 91 -12.88 -5.43 12.03
N GLY A 92 -13.16 -5.78 10.78
CA GLY A 92 -14.38 -5.44 10.06
C GLY A 92 -15.62 -6.13 10.64
N PRO A 93 -16.82 -5.80 10.14
CA PRO A 93 -18.03 -6.48 10.56
C PRO A 93 -17.98 -7.96 10.18
N THR A 94 -18.67 -8.80 10.95
CA THR A 94 -18.85 -10.21 10.60
C THR A 94 -19.58 -10.33 9.27
N TYR A 95 -18.89 -10.90 8.28
CA TYR A 95 -19.47 -11.23 6.99
C TYR A 95 -19.97 -12.67 7.03
N THR A 96 -21.16 -12.91 6.49
CA THR A 96 -21.74 -14.25 6.40
C THR A 96 -20.89 -15.08 5.46
N ALA A 97 -20.35 -16.20 5.95
CA ALA A 97 -19.70 -17.18 5.10
C ALA A 97 -20.72 -17.97 4.28
N ASP A 98 -20.27 -18.63 3.21
CA ASP A 98 -21.11 -19.54 2.46
C ASP A 98 -21.60 -20.67 3.37
N SER A 99 -22.91 -20.88 3.39
CA SER A 99 -23.51 -21.99 4.12
C SER A 99 -23.18 -23.29 3.40
N TYR A 100 -22.35 -24.14 4.00
CA TYR A 100 -22.22 -25.53 3.58
C TYR A 100 -23.30 -26.36 4.29
N PRO A 101 -23.86 -27.39 3.62
CA PRO A 101 -24.74 -28.34 4.29
C PRO A 101 -23.93 -29.04 5.39
N MET A 102 -24.25 -28.72 6.64
CA MET A 102 -23.72 -29.44 7.80
C MET A 102 -24.52 -30.73 7.94
N PRO A 103 -23.90 -31.93 7.92
CA PRO A 103 -24.61 -33.15 8.26
C PRO A 103 -25.01 -33.09 9.73
N ASP A 104 -26.25 -32.73 10.01
CA ASP A 104 -26.79 -32.76 11.35
C ASP A 104 -27.00 -34.22 11.76
N ALA A 105 -26.31 -34.63 12.82
CA ALA A 105 -26.59 -35.88 13.51
C ALA A 105 -27.34 -35.54 14.80
N ASP A 106 -28.56 -36.05 14.95
CA ASP A 106 -29.37 -35.87 16.17
C ASP A 106 -28.68 -36.40 17.44
N ARG A 107 -27.60 -37.18 17.30
CA ARG A 107 -26.86 -37.80 18.40
C ARG A 107 -25.35 -37.73 18.10
N PRO A 108 -24.50 -37.42 19.08
CA PRO A 108 -23.05 -37.51 18.91
C PRO A 108 -22.68 -38.96 18.55
N GLN A 109 -21.77 -39.13 17.58
CA GLN A 109 -21.23 -40.44 17.25
C GLN A 109 -20.39 -40.96 18.44
N PRO A 110 -20.52 -42.25 18.79
CA PRO A 110 -19.80 -42.85 19.91
C PRO A 110 -18.28 -42.87 19.70
#